data_AF-A0AAE0A8L0-F1
#
_entry.id   AF-A0AAE0A8L0-F1
#
_cell.length_a   1.000
_cell.length_b   1.000
_cell.length_c   1.000
_cell.angle_alpha   90.00
_cell.angle_beta   90.00
_cell.angle_gamma   90.00
#
_symmetry.space_group_name_H-M   'P 1'
#
loop_
_entity.id
_entity.type
_entity.pdbx_description
1 polymer ?
#
loop_
_entity_poly.entity_id
_entity_poly.type
_entity_poly.pdbx_seq_one_letter_code
_entity_poly.pdbx_strand_id
1 'polypeptide(L)'
;MDEEKIAKLRADLLHRLSNWGDYSTLDVSYGLIPEAYGGGELDAEHLEYEWLDTKTKELAMSRAAAQNRDFNQVLNEVEIKVSLHLAIIMEPAIAATTVVTVDEDGHVCGVCQEEMERGDEARAMDCMHAFHHDCILQWLHRKNTCPLCRHVMLHKQIQSHV
;
A
#
# COMPACT_ATOMS: atom_id res chain seq x y z
N MET A 1 9.40 11.49 7.20
CA MET A 1 8.34 11.02 6.28
C MET A 1 7.62 12.25 5.78
N ASP A 2 7.29 12.28 4.50
CA ASP A 2 6.76 13.47 3.84
C ASP A 2 5.22 13.42 3.85
N GLU A 3 4.57 14.37 4.53
CA GLU A 3 3.10 14.44 4.67
C GLU A 3 2.42 14.53 3.29
N GLU A 4 3.06 15.21 2.34
CA GLU A 4 2.66 15.31 0.94
C GLU A 4 2.55 13.93 0.25
N LYS A 5 3.44 12.99 0.59
CA LYS A 5 3.41 11.65 0.01
C LYS A 5 2.21 10.85 0.55
N ILE A 6 1.86 11.01 1.82
CA ILE A 6 0.71 10.33 2.43
C ILE A 6 -0.59 10.88 1.83
N ALA A 7 -0.67 12.19 1.65
CA ALA A 7 -1.81 12.86 1.07
C ALA A 7 -2.07 12.40 -0.38
N LYS A 8 -1.04 12.38 -1.24
CA LYS A 8 -1.14 11.87 -2.62
C LYS A 8 -1.60 10.41 -2.68
N LEU A 9 -1.05 9.55 -1.82
CA LEU A 9 -1.47 8.15 -1.75
C LEU A 9 -2.94 8.00 -1.32
N ARG A 10 -3.41 8.85 -0.40
CA ARG A 10 -4.80 8.87 0.06
C ARG A 10 -5.74 9.34 -1.04
N ALA A 11 -5.32 10.33 -1.83
CA ALA A 11 -6.07 10.86 -2.98
C ALA A 11 -6.32 9.76 -4.02
N ASP A 12 -5.25 9.09 -4.45
CA ASP A 12 -5.31 8.03 -5.46
C ASP A 12 -6.16 6.84 -4.99
N LEU A 13 -6.07 6.50 -3.70
CA LEU A 13 -6.90 5.44 -3.13
C LEU A 13 -8.38 5.81 -3.13
N LEU A 14 -8.73 7.01 -2.68
CA LEU A 14 -10.13 7.48 -2.66
C LEU A 14 -10.71 7.55 -4.09
N HIS A 15 -9.92 8.00 -5.06
CA HIS A 15 -10.31 8.00 -6.47
C HIS A 15 -10.63 6.58 -6.97
N ARG A 16 -9.74 5.60 -6.72
CA ARG A 16 -9.97 4.19 -7.07
C ARG A 16 -11.19 3.60 -6.36
N LEU A 17 -11.41 3.95 -5.09
CA LEU A 17 -12.54 3.45 -4.31
C LEU A 17 -13.89 4.08 -4.70
N SER A 18 -13.87 5.24 -5.38
CA SER A 18 -15.06 5.95 -5.89
C SER A 18 -15.54 5.43 -7.25
N ASN A 19 -14.64 4.94 -8.12
CA ASN A 19 -14.93 4.58 -9.51
C ASN A 19 -15.14 3.06 -9.75
N TRP A 20 -15.89 2.38 -8.89
CA TRP A 20 -16.09 0.92 -8.97
C TRP A 20 -16.88 0.47 -10.20
N GLY A 21 -16.18 0.15 -11.31
CA GLY A 21 -16.76 -0.51 -12.48
C GLY A 21 -15.87 -0.62 -13.73
N ASP A 22 -14.98 0.33 -14.02
CA ASP A 22 -14.43 0.45 -15.40
C ASP A 22 -12.90 0.57 -15.54
N TYR A 23 -12.12 0.52 -14.46
CA TYR A 23 -10.66 0.59 -14.56
C TYR A 23 -10.01 -0.76 -14.29
N SER A 24 -9.63 -1.43 -15.38
CA SER A 24 -8.58 -2.44 -15.39
C SER A 24 -7.30 -1.81 -14.81
N THR A 25 -6.66 -2.50 -13.87
CA THR A 25 -5.48 -2.03 -13.11
C THR A 25 -4.20 -1.95 -13.95
N LEU A 26 -4.29 -1.54 -15.22
CA LEU A 26 -3.21 -1.55 -16.19
C LEU A 26 -2.82 -0.17 -16.72
N ASP A 27 -3.14 0.92 -16.01
CA ASP A 27 -2.51 2.22 -16.29
C ASP A 27 -1.74 2.72 -15.07
N VAL A 28 -0.50 2.24 -14.96
CA VAL A 28 0.52 2.79 -14.06
C VAL A 28 1.16 3.98 -14.78
N SER A 29 0.41 5.06 -14.99
CA SER A 29 0.98 6.36 -15.32
C SER A 29 0.92 7.25 -14.09
N TYR A 30 2.03 7.32 -13.37
CA TYR A 30 2.27 8.35 -12.37
C TYR A 30 2.14 9.72 -13.04
N GLY A 31 1.01 10.39 -12.82
CA GLY A 31 0.88 11.81 -13.12
C GLY A 31 -0.34 12.19 -13.93
N LEU A 32 -1.53 12.16 -13.31
CA LEU A 32 -2.66 13.03 -13.67
C LEU A 32 -3.53 13.26 -12.42
N ILE A 33 -3.13 14.22 -11.57
CA ILE A 33 -4.10 14.91 -10.73
C ILE A 33 -4.86 15.85 -11.67
N PRO A 34 -6.20 15.77 -11.81
CA PRO A 34 -6.93 16.67 -12.68
C PRO A 34 -6.75 18.12 -12.25
N GLU A 35 -6.25 18.98 -13.14
CA GLU A 35 -5.98 20.43 -12.97
C GLU A 35 -7.24 21.29 -12.75
N ALA A 36 -8.35 20.70 -12.27
CA ALA A 36 -9.68 21.28 -12.35
C ALA A 36 -10.13 22.09 -11.11
N TYR A 37 -9.26 22.41 -10.16
CA TYR A 37 -9.62 23.27 -9.02
C TYR A 37 -8.78 24.54 -9.01
N GLY A 38 -9.34 25.57 -9.65
CA GLY A 38 -8.76 26.91 -9.67
C GLY A 38 -8.99 27.68 -8.37
N GLY A 39 -7.98 28.49 -8.03
CA GLY A 39 -8.16 29.81 -7.41
C GLY A 39 -8.34 29.84 -5.90
N GLY A 40 -7.23 29.83 -5.15
CA GLY A 40 -7.19 30.24 -3.75
C GLY A 40 -5.88 29.80 -3.10
N GLU A 41 -5.01 30.76 -2.81
CA GLU A 41 -3.77 30.55 -2.08
C GLU A 41 -4.10 30.23 -0.61
N LEU A 42 -4.43 28.96 -0.39
CA LEU A 42 -4.37 28.31 0.91
C LEU A 42 -3.22 27.30 0.79
N ASP A 43 -2.42 27.20 1.84
CA ASP A 43 -1.25 26.33 1.90
C ASP A 43 -1.57 24.92 1.39
N ALA A 44 -0.81 24.48 0.38
CA ALA A 44 -1.05 23.21 -0.33
C ALA A 44 -1.15 22.00 0.63
N GLU A 45 -0.52 22.10 1.80
CA GLU A 45 -0.47 21.08 2.85
C GLU A 45 -1.82 20.94 3.63
N HIS A 46 -2.47 22.05 4.03
CA HIS A 46 -3.81 21.98 4.66
C HIS A 46 -4.92 21.69 3.64
N LEU A 47 -4.80 22.23 2.42
CA LEU A 47 -5.78 21.99 1.36
C LEU A 47 -5.88 20.50 0.99
N GLU A 48 -4.76 19.78 0.92
CA GLU A 48 -4.79 18.36 0.62
C GLU A 48 -5.47 17.56 1.74
N TYR A 49 -5.20 17.84 3.01
CA TYR A 49 -5.82 17.09 4.12
C TYR A 49 -7.34 17.30 4.21
N GLU A 50 -7.81 18.55 4.15
CA GLU A 50 -9.24 18.87 4.18
C GLU A 50 -9.97 18.32 2.94
N TRP A 51 -9.32 18.35 1.78
CA TRP A 51 -9.86 17.77 0.56
C TRP A 51 -9.99 16.24 0.67
N LEU A 52 -8.99 15.56 1.23
CA LEU A 52 -9.02 14.11 1.43
C LEU A 52 -10.07 13.66 2.45
N ASP A 53 -10.25 14.42 3.52
CA ASP A 53 -11.33 14.21 4.49
C ASP A 53 -12.71 14.36 3.83
N THR A 54 -12.88 15.42 3.03
CA THR A 54 -14.09 15.65 2.25
C THR A 54 -14.39 14.49 1.30
N LYS A 55 -13.39 14.00 0.55
CA LYS A 55 -13.54 12.86 -0.36
C LYS A 55 -13.83 11.55 0.38
N THR A 56 -13.27 11.36 1.56
CA THR A 56 -13.55 10.21 2.44
C THR A 56 -15.03 10.20 2.85
N LYS A 57 -15.56 11.36 3.26
CA LYS A 57 -16.97 11.54 3.63
C LYS A 57 -17.91 11.35 2.44
N GLU A 58 -17.59 11.90 1.27
CA GLU A 58 -18.37 11.71 0.04
C GLU A 58 -18.49 10.23 -0.33
N LEU A 59 -17.37 9.49 -0.28
CA LEU A 59 -17.37 8.05 -0.55
C LEU A 59 -18.23 7.29 0.47
N ALA A 60 -18.14 7.66 1.76
CA ALA A 60 -18.96 7.07 2.81
C ALA A 60 -20.45 7.37 2.63
N MET A 61 -20.82 8.61 2.27
CA MET A 61 -22.19 9.01 1.95
C MET A 61 -22.75 8.19 0.79
N SER A 62 -22.00 8.08 -0.31
CA SER A 62 -22.39 7.31 -1.49
C SER A 62 -22.66 5.83 -1.15
N ARG A 63 -21.76 5.20 -0.37
CA ARG A 63 -21.91 3.81 0.07
C ARG A 63 -23.07 3.59 1.05
N ALA A 64 -23.24 4.50 2.01
CA ALA A 64 -24.34 4.45 2.96
C ALA A 64 -25.69 4.54 2.23
N ALA A 65 -25.81 5.45 1.25
CA ALA A 65 -27.00 5.59 0.42
C ALA A 65 -27.24 4.34 -0.46
N ALA A 66 -26.21 3.82 -1.13
CA ALA A 66 -26.33 2.65 -2.01
C ALA A 66 -26.74 1.37 -1.27
N GLN A 67 -26.33 1.22 -0.01
CA GLN A 67 -26.57 0.02 0.79
C GLN A 67 -27.65 0.21 1.87
N ASN A 68 -28.27 1.39 1.95
CA ASN A 68 -29.21 1.78 3.01
C ASN A 68 -28.66 1.50 4.42
N ARG A 69 -27.41 1.90 4.66
CA ARG A 69 -26.67 1.68 5.92
C ARG A 69 -26.47 3.00 6.67
N ASP A 70 -26.19 2.91 7.97
CA ASP A 70 -25.85 4.08 8.79
C ASP A 70 -24.59 4.77 8.28
N PHE A 71 -24.63 6.10 8.14
CA PHE A 71 -23.53 6.89 7.59
C PHE A 71 -22.28 6.81 8.47
N ASN A 72 -22.40 6.94 9.79
CA ASN A 72 -21.25 6.95 10.69
C ASN A 72 -20.55 5.58 10.71
N GLN A 73 -21.34 4.50 10.66
CA GLN A 73 -20.80 3.15 10.52
C GLN A 73 -20.00 3.01 9.23
N VAL A 74 -20.53 3.46 8.09
CA VAL A 74 -19.84 3.38 6.79
C VAL A 74 -18.62 4.31 6.73
N LEU A 75 -18.69 5.49 7.36
CA LEU A 75 -17.57 6.42 7.45
C LEU A 75 -16.37 5.79 8.16
N ASN A 76 -16.60 5.18 9.33
CA ASN A 76 -15.56 4.44 10.06
C ASN A 76 -14.96 3.32 9.21
N GLU A 77 -15.79 2.55 8.49
CA GLU A 77 -15.29 1.48 7.60
C GLU A 77 -14.42 2.02 6.46
N VAL A 78 -14.81 3.15 5.87
CA VAL A 78 -14.04 3.79 4.80
C VAL A 78 -12.73 4.33 5.34
N GLU A 79 -12.74 5.03 6.47
CA GLU A 79 -11.53 5.58 7.12
C GLU A 79 -10.54 4.47 7.48
N ILE A 80 -11.01 3.36 8.05
CA ILE A 80 -10.17 2.20 8.37
C ILE A 80 -9.58 1.59 7.09
N LYS A 81 -10.39 1.38 6.05
CA LYS A 81 -9.92 0.81 4.78
C LYS A 81 -8.89 1.69 4.09
N VAL A 82 -9.08 3.01 4.16
CA VAL A 82 -8.15 4.00 3.62
C VAL A 82 -6.84 3.95 4.39
N SER A 83 -6.90 3.99 5.72
CA SER A 83 -5.73 3.94 6.59
C SER A 83 -4.92 2.65 6.41
N LEU A 84 -5.59 1.50 6.30
CA LEU A 84 -4.94 0.21 6.08
C LEU A 84 -4.25 0.14 4.71
N HIS A 85 -4.92 0.60 3.64
CA HIS A 85 -4.30 0.65 2.32
C HIS A 85 -3.14 1.64 2.29
N LEU A 86 -3.22 2.77 2.98
CA LEU A 86 -2.10 3.70 3.06
C LEU A 86 -0.91 3.07 3.75
N ALA A 87 -1.10 2.39 4.89
CA ALA A 87 -0.03 1.66 5.56
C ALA A 87 0.64 0.64 4.62
N ILE A 88 -0.16 -0.10 3.84
CA ILE A 88 0.32 -1.05 2.84
C ILE A 88 1.11 -0.37 1.72
N ILE A 89 0.63 0.76 1.18
CA ILE A 89 1.30 1.47 0.09
C ILE A 89 2.55 2.21 0.59
N MET A 90 2.56 2.62 1.85
CA MET A 90 3.70 3.26 2.49
C MET A 90 4.81 2.26 2.82
N GLU A 91 4.46 1.02 3.18
CA GLU A 91 5.42 -0.05 3.49
C GLU A 91 5.16 -1.34 2.68
N PRO A 92 5.22 -1.26 1.33
CA PRO A 92 4.86 -2.38 0.45
C PRO A 92 5.82 -3.56 0.63
N ALA A 93 7.04 -3.28 1.06
CA ALA A 93 8.06 -4.28 1.36
C ALA A 93 7.66 -5.18 2.54
N ILE A 94 7.02 -4.62 3.58
CA ILE A 94 6.55 -5.37 4.76
C ILE A 94 5.30 -6.18 4.40
N ALA A 95 4.37 -5.59 3.65
CA ALA A 95 3.16 -6.29 3.21
C ALA A 95 3.46 -7.44 2.22
N ALA A 96 4.49 -7.29 1.39
CA ALA A 96 4.83 -8.25 0.35
C ALA A 96 5.75 -9.40 0.82
N THR A 97 6.24 -9.36 2.07
CA THR A 97 7.11 -10.39 2.64
C THR A 97 6.51 -10.98 3.90
N THR A 98 6.68 -12.29 4.09
CA THR A 98 6.24 -12.99 5.30
C THR A 98 7.41 -13.18 6.24
N VAL A 99 7.19 -12.95 7.54
CA VAL A 99 8.18 -13.29 8.57
C VAL A 99 8.33 -14.81 8.62
N VAL A 100 9.57 -15.28 8.55
CA VAL A 100 9.93 -16.70 8.65
C VAL A 100 11.08 -16.84 9.63
N THR A 101 11.15 -17.99 10.29
CA THR A 101 12.29 -18.36 11.13
C THR A 101 13.21 -19.26 10.32
N VAL A 102 14.51 -18.98 10.37
CA VAL A 102 15.52 -19.83 9.73
C VAL A 102 15.55 -21.20 10.45
N ASP A 103 15.31 -22.27 9.71
CA ASP A 103 15.15 -23.64 10.23
C ASP A 103 16.46 -24.41 10.35
N GLU A 104 17.43 -24.10 9.47
CA GLU A 104 18.75 -24.73 9.38
C GLU A 104 19.87 -23.69 9.32
N ASP A 105 21.05 -24.04 9.84
CA ASP A 105 22.23 -23.20 9.71
C ASP A 105 22.78 -23.23 8.28
N GLY A 106 23.38 -22.13 7.82
CA GLY A 106 24.04 -22.06 6.51
C GLY A 106 23.17 -21.55 5.36
N HIS A 107 21.96 -21.04 5.63
CA HIS A 107 21.21 -20.27 4.64
C HIS A 107 21.92 -18.93 4.41
N VAL A 108 22.27 -18.61 3.16
CA VAL A 108 22.98 -17.36 2.82
C VAL A 108 22.01 -16.31 2.30
N CYS A 109 22.08 -15.10 2.88
CA CYS A 109 21.29 -13.97 2.42
C CYS A 109 21.77 -13.49 1.04
N GLY A 110 20.92 -13.59 0.02
CA GLY A 110 21.25 -13.17 -1.36
C GLY A 110 21.47 -11.66 -1.59
N VAL A 111 21.38 -10.84 -0.53
CA VAL A 111 21.61 -9.39 -0.58
C VAL A 111 22.97 -9.01 0.02
N CYS A 112 23.24 -9.38 1.27
CA CYS A 112 24.52 -9.09 1.94
C CYS A 112 25.58 -10.18 1.73
N GLN A 113 25.18 -11.37 1.25
CA GLN A 113 26.04 -12.55 1.08
C GLN A 113 26.60 -13.12 2.39
N GLU A 114 25.96 -12.81 3.52
CA GLU A 114 26.29 -13.35 4.84
C GLU A 114 25.37 -14.53 5.18
N GLU A 115 25.88 -15.46 6.00
CA GLU A 115 25.11 -16.58 6.54
C GLU A 115 24.09 -16.08 7.57
N MET A 116 22.89 -16.67 7.52
CA MET A 116 21.83 -16.49 8.50
C MET A 116 21.90 -17.63 9.51
N GLU A 117 21.76 -17.33 10.80
CA GLU A 117 21.84 -18.33 11.85
C GLU A 117 20.48 -19.01 12.06
N ARG A 118 20.49 -20.27 12.48
CA ARG A 118 19.25 -20.95 12.86
C ARG A 118 18.56 -20.20 14.00
N GLY A 119 17.27 -19.94 13.81
CA GLY A 119 16.46 -19.18 14.76
C GLY A 119 16.41 -17.68 14.49
N ASP A 120 17.17 -17.17 13.51
CA ASP A 120 17.05 -15.78 13.08
C ASP A 120 15.68 -15.50 12.45
N GLU A 121 15.21 -14.27 12.69
CA GLU A 121 14.03 -13.74 12.01
C GLU A 121 14.42 -13.24 10.61
N ALA A 122 13.95 -13.96 9.60
CA ALA A 122 14.13 -13.62 8.20
C ALA A 122 12.79 -13.23 7.57
N ARG A 123 12.86 -12.67 6.37
CA ARG A 123 11.68 -12.35 5.57
C ARG A 123 11.72 -13.10 4.24
N ALA A 124 10.65 -13.84 3.98
CA ALA A 124 10.47 -14.58 2.73
C ALA A 124 9.56 -13.82 1.76
N MET A 125 9.92 -13.85 0.48
CA MET A 125 9.07 -13.39 -0.60
C MET A 125 8.05 -14.46 -1.02
N ASP A 126 7.06 -14.10 -1.83
CA ASP A 126 6.07 -15.02 -2.42
C ASP A 126 6.69 -16.10 -3.34
N CYS A 127 7.90 -15.85 -3.85
CA CYS A 127 8.75 -16.83 -4.55
C CYS A 127 9.55 -17.76 -3.60
N MET A 128 9.27 -17.73 -2.29
CA MET A 128 9.86 -18.55 -1.22
C MET A 128 11.34 -18.28 -0.90
N HIS A 129 11.97 -17.30 -1.53
CA HIS A 129 13.34 -16.88 -1.16
C HIS A 129 13.33 -16.04 0.13
N ALA A 130 14.19 -16.41 1.07
CA ALA A 130 14.36 -15.74 2.35
C ALA A 130 15.63 -14.87 2.41
N PHE A 131 15.55 -13.79 3.17
CA PHE A 131 16.61 -12.81 3.37
C PHE A 131 16.54 -12.24 4.78
N HIS A 132 17.63 -11.63 5.27
CA HIS A 132 17.54 -10.81 6.47
C HIS A 132 16.46 -9.73 6.35
N HIS A 133 15.76 -9.48 7.46
CA HIS A 133 14.70 -8.49 7.55
C HIS A 133 15.09 -7.15 6.89
N ASP A 134 16.19 -6.55 7.35
CA ASP A 134 16.60 -5.23 6.87
C ASP A 134 17.14 -5.26 5.44
N CYS A 135 17.78 -6.36 5.04
CA CYS A 135 18.33 -6.51 3.70
C CYS A 135 17.24 -6.46 2.63
N ILE A 136 16.17 -7.23 2.81
CA ILE A 136 15.10 -7.28 1.82
C ILE A 136 14.25 -6.02 1.83
N LEU A 137 14.03 -5.39 3.00
CA LEU A 137 13.30 -4.13 3.07
C LEU A 137 14.05 -3.01 2.34
N GLN A 138 15.36 -2.88 2.56
CA GLN A 138 16.20 -1.90 1.85
C GLN A 138 16.22 -2.14 0.34
N TRP A 139 16.28 -3.40 -0.08
CA TRP A 139 16.23 -3.76 -1.50
C TRP A 139 14.88 -3.40 -2.11
N LEU A 140 13.77 -3.77 -1.45
CA LEU A 140 12.41 -3.52 -1.91
C LEU A 140 12.04 -2.04 -1.93
N HIS A 141 12.73 -1.20 -1.14
CA HIS A 141 12.60 0.25 -1.24
C HIS A 141 13.11 0.81 -2.58
N ARG A 142 13.99 0.07 -3.27
CA ARG A 142 14.58 0.46 -4.56
C ARG A 142 14.03 -0.33 -5.75
N LYS A 143 13.74 -1.61 -5.56
CA LYS A 143 13.30 -2.54 -6.61
C LYS A 143 12.26 -3.51 -6.09
N ASN A 144 11.13 -3.65 -6.76
CA ASN A 144 10.06 -4.58 -6.39
C ASN A 144 10.29 -6.04 -6.86
N THR A 145 11.54 -6.46 -7.05
CA THR A 145 11.91 -7.77 -7.61
C THR A 145 12.81 -8.56 -6.68
N CYS A 146 12.66 -9.88 -6.65
CA CYS A 146 13.52 -10.77 -5.88
C CYS A 146 15.00 -10.64 -6.32
N PRO A 147 15.94 -10.45 -5.37
CA PRO A 147 17.38 -10.43 -5.67
C PRO A 147 17.90 -11.71 -6.36
N LEU A 148 17.30 -12.86 -6.04
CA LEU A 148 17.75 -14.18 -6.51
C LEU A 148 17.12 -14.60 -7.84
N CYS A 149 15.79 -14.51 -7.95
CA CYS A 149 15.06 -15.03 -9.11
C CYS A 149 14.39 -13.96 -9.98
N ARG A 150 14.49 -12.68 -9.60
CA ARG A 150 13.84 -11.53 -10.28
C ARG A 150 12.31 -11.59 -10.34
N HIS A 151 11.69 -12.50 -9.60
CA HIS A 151 10.24 -12.53 -9.44
C HIS A 151 9.72 -11.18 -8.92
N VAL A 152 8.72 -10.62 -9.60
CA VAL A 152 8.12 -9.34 -9.26
C VAL A 152 7.11 -9.56 -8.15
N MET A 153 7.18 -8.74 -7.09
CA MET A 153 6.15 -8.74 -6.05
C MET A 153 4.81 -8.35 -6.65
N LEU A 154 3.89 -9.30 -6.76
CA LEU A 154 2.49 -9.04 -7.06
C LEU A 154 1.76 -8.88 -5.73
N HIS A 155 1.16 -7.72 -5.51
CA HIS A 155 0.33 -7.48 -4.32
C HIS A 155 -0.89 -8.41 -4.41
N LYS A 156 -0.82 -9.60 -3.78
CA LYS A 156 -1.93 -10.56 -3.83
C LYS A 156 -3.14 -9.90 -3.19
N GLN A 157 -4.19 -9.79 -4.00
CA GLN A 157 -5.53 -9.45 -3.57
C GLN A 157 -5.87 -10.32 -2.36
N ILE A 158 -6.29 -9.70 -1.26
CA ILE A 158 -7.08 -10.42 -0.26
C ILE A 158 -8.31 -10.88 -1.02
N GLN A 159 -8.30 -12.13 -1.49
CA GLN A 159 -9.46 -12.71 -2.15
C GLN A 159 -10.57 -12.75 -1.12
N SER A 160 -11.60 -11.92 -1.33
CA SER A 160 -12.90 -12.10 -0.71
C SER A 160 -13.38 -13.49 -1.10
N HIS A 161 -13.29 -14.42 -0.15
CA HIS A 161 -13.97 -15.69 -0.27
C HIS A 161 -15.46 -15.43 -0.46
N VAL A 162 -15.98 -16.07 -1.50
CA VAL A 162 -17.36 -16.14 -1.99
C VAL A 162 -18.37 -16.35 -0.87
#